data_AF-G3Q1M4-F1
#
_entry.id   AF-G3Q1M4-F1
#
_cell.length_a   1.000
_cell.length_b   1.000
_cell.length_c   1.000
_cell.angle_alpha   90.00
_cell.angle_beta   90.00
_cell.angle_gamma   90.00
#
_symmetry.space_group_name_H-M   'P 1'
#
loop_
_entity.id
_entity.type
_entity.pdbx_description
1 polymer ?
#
loop_
_entity_poly.entity_id
_entity_poly.type
_entity_poly.pdbx_seq_one_letter_code
_entity_poly.pdbx_strand_id
1 'polypeptide(L)'
;MVERESTTGDRATGQDGNQASDPMLLMSSKPLHRFVQREPRSLGIVILIFGCAEVLMGFVLAGQSESLSDRIYITFWQGALFLVCGNLSIYSEIRPSKKMVTVCLAMYVVSLLGLVVSIIFRISHFSRMFIIRQYLHHDNLDLMIAVECVLLTSSVCVAVLLIILSTVARLALKSTSTQVKIFSSLLHAKLFHCH
;
A
#
# COMPACT_ATOMS: atom_id res chain seq x y z
N MET A 1 -64.80 -14.40 -20.11
CA MET A 1 -65.91 -15.08 -19.44
C MET A 1 -65.42 -16.49 -19.11
N VAL A 2 -65.77 -17.00 -17.92
CA VAL A 2 -65.42 -18.32 -17.34
C VAL A 2 -64.00 -18.40 -16.74
N GLU A 3 -63.74 -18.91 -15.53
CA GLU A 3 -64.43 -19.08 -14.24
C GLU A 3 -63.35 -19.48 -13.22
N ARG A 4 -63.59 -19.25 -11.92
CA ARG A 4 -62.73 -19.62 -10.79
C ARG A 4 -63.03 -21.04 -10.29
N GLU A 5 -62.04 -21.72 -9.70
CA GLU A 5 -62.09 -22.63 -8.52
C GLU A 5 -60.82 -23.50 -8.48
N SER A 6 -60.34 -24.12 -7.41
CA SER A 6 -60.40 -24.03 -5.93
C SER A 6 -59.33 -25.04 -5.45
N THR A 7 -58.33 -24.59 -4.69
CA THR A 7 -58.06 -24.95 -3.28
C THR A 7 -57.98 -26.45 -2.97
N THR A 8 -56.78 -26.93 -2.57
CA THR A 8 -56.44 -27.87 -1.46
C THR A 8 -54.96 -28.25 -1.70
N GLY A 9 -53.96 -27.88 -0.90
CA GLY A 9 -53.91 -27.87 0.55
C GLY A 9 -53.24 -29.15 1.01
N ASP A 10 -51.91 -29.23 0.92
CA ASP A 10 -51.18 -30.18 1.76
C ASP A 10 -49.87 -29.59 2.30
N ARG A 11 -49.54 -30.07 3.49
CA ARG A 11 -48.88 -29.36 4.58
C ARG A 11 -47.36 -29.19 4.45
N ALA A 12 -46.91 -28.18 5.17
CA ALA A 12 -45.53 -27.82 5.48
C ALA A 12 -44.71 -28.96 6.11
N THR A 13 -43.44 -29.01 5.71
CA THR A 13 -42.33 -29.34 6.60
C THR A 13 -41.28 -28.25 6.40
N GLY A 14 -41.12 -27.41 7.42
CA GLY A 14 -40.08 -26.39 7.43
C GLY A 14 -38.73 -27.02 7.71
N GLN A 15 -37.67 -26.51 7.07
CA GLN A 15 -36.38 -26.33 7.72
C GLN A 15 -35.50 -25.35 6.94
N ASP A 16 -34.94 -24.39 7.70
CA ASP A 16 -33.80 -23.52 7.43
C ASP A 16 -33.86 -22.54 6.26
N GLY A 17 -34.32 -21.33 6.57
CA GLY A 17 -33.69 -20.15 6.04
C GLY A 17 -32.34 -19.93 6.72
N ASN A 18 -31.26 -19.75 5.95
CA ASN A 18 -30.32 -18.65 6.12
C ASN A 18 -29.26 -18.66 5.00
N GLN A 19 -28.88 -17.46 4.56
CA GLN A 19 -27.74 -17.14 3.68
C GLN A 19 -27.90 -17.40 2.18
N ALA A 20 -28.86 -16.70 1.57
CA ALA A 20 -28.55 -16.02 0.32
C ALA A 20 -27.55 -14.89 0.66
N SER A 21 -26.25 -15.21 0.63
CA SER A 21 -25.20 -14.22 0.77
C SER A 21 -25.28 -13.26 -0.40
N ASP A 22 -25.85 -12.08 -0.16
CA ASP A 22 -25.97 -10.99 -1.13
C ASP A 22 -24.65 -10.76 -1.88
N PRO A 23 -24.54 -11.09 -3.19
CA PRO A 23 -23.36 -10.77 -3.97
C PRO A 23 -23.19 -9.25 -4.17
N MET A 24 -24.20 -8.46 -3.79
CA MET A 24 -24.23 -7.00 -3.90
C MET A 24 -23.43 -6.29 -2.80
N LEU A 25 -23.36 -6.84 -1.58
CA LEU A 25 -22.56 -6.22 -0.50
C LEU A 25 -21.05 -6.45 -0.67
N LEU A 26 -20.64 -7.54 -1.33
CA LEU A 26 -19.24 -7.79 -1.70
C LEU A 26 -18.79 -6.99 -2.94
N MET A 27 -19.68 -6.25 -3.61
CA MET A 27 -19.34 -5.45 -4.80
C MET A 27 -19.00 -4.00 -4.48
N SER A 28 -19.43 -3.48 -3.32
CA SER A 28 -19.17 -2.09 -2.93
C SER A 28 -17.71 -1.83 -2.52
N SER A 29 -16.95 -2.88 -2.12
CA SER A 29 -15.50 -2.80 -1.88
C SER A 29 -14.66 -2.91 -3.16
N LYS A 30 -15.28 -3.21 -4.32
CA LYS A 30 -14.59 -3.42 -5.60
C LYS A 30 -14.28 -2.17 -6.45
N PRO A 31 -14.90 -0.98 -6.30
CA PRO A 31 -14.57 0.16 -7.16
C PRO A 31 -13.20 0.74 -6.80
N LEU A 32 -12.84 0.82 -5.51
CA LEU A 32 -11.54 1.35 -5.09
C LEU A 32 -10.39 0.44 -5.53
N HIS A 33 -10.54 -0.88 -5.38
CA HIS A 33 -9.57 -1.85 -5.89
C HIS A 33 -9.46 -1.83 -7.42
N ARG A 34 -10.58 -1.63 -8.14
CA ARG A 34 -10.58 -1.53 -9.60
C ARG A 34 -9.94 -0.21 -10.09
N PHE A 35 -10.12 0.89 -9.36
CA PHE A 35 -9.49 2.18 -9.64
C PHE A 35 -7.97 2.15 -9.35
N VAL A 36 -7.59 1.60 -8.19
CA VAL A 36 -6.19 1.34 -7.80
C VAL A 36 -5.47 0.42 -8.79
N GLN A 37 -6.15 -0.59 -9.34
CA GLN A 37 -5.59 -1.45 -10.40
C GLN A 37 -5.45 -0.76 -11.76
N ARG A 38 -6.20 0.33 -12.01
CA ARG A 38 -6.18 1.03 -13.29
C ARG A 38 -5.06 2.05 -13.39
N GLU A 39 -4.58 2.59 -12.27
CA GLU A 39 -3.53 3.63 -12.27
C GLU A 39 -2.50 3.47 -11.12
N PRO A 40 -1.61 2.46 -11.18
CA PRO A 40 -0.47 2.36 -10.26
C PRO A 40 0.41 3.64 -10.27
N ARG A 41 0.37 4.40 -11.38
CA ARG A 41 1.07 5.66 -11.60
C ARG A 41 0.76 6.71 -10.55
N SER A 42 -0.53 6.90 -10.28
CA SER A 42 -0.98 7.97 -9.39
C SER A 42 -0.48 7.71 -7.98
N LEU A 43 -0.50 6.45 -7.53
CA LEU A 43 0.01 6.04 -6.23
C LEU A 43 1.54 6.26 -6.13
N GLY A 44 2.28 5.94 -7.20
CA GLY A 44 3.72 6.21 -7.27
C GLY A 44 4.06 7.70 -7.16
N ILE A 45 3.30 8.57 -7.84
CA ILE A 45 3.46 10.04 -7.75
C ILE A 45 3.15 10.53 -6.33
N VAL A 46 2.09 10.03 -5.70
CA VAL A 46 1.74 10.40 -4.32
C VAL A 46 2.86 10.02 -3.34
N ILE A 47 3.40 8.80 -3.44
CA ILE A 47 4.54 8.37 -2.61
C ILE A 47 5.76 9.26 -2.85
N LEU A 48 6.02 9.68 -4.09
CA LEU A 48 7.12 10.58 -4.43
C LEU A 48 6.95 11.96 -3.78
N ILE A 49 5.73 12.52 -3.80
CA ILE A 49 5.41 13.80 -3.13
C ILE A 49 5.65 13.69 -1.62
N PHE A 50 5.18 12.61 -0.99
CA PHE A 50 5.45 12.36 0.42
C PHE A 50 6.95 12.21 0.72
N GLY A 51 7.70 11.51 -0.13
CA GLY A 51 9.15 11.40 -0.02
C GLY A 51 9.85 12.75 -0.09
N CYS A 52 9.49 13.61 -1.05
CA CYS A 52 10.01 14.96 -1.15
C CYS A 52 9.69 15.80 0.09
N ALA A 53 8.46 15.71 0.62
CA ALA A 53 8.07 16.41 1.83
C ALA A 53 8.91 15.97 3.05
N GLU A 54 9.15 14.66 3.23
CA GLU A 54 9.99 14.17 4.33
C GLU A 54 11.46 14.60 4.19
N VAL A 55 12.02 14.61 2.97
CA VAL A 55 13.40 15.08 2.74
C VAL A 55 13.53 16.58 3.06
N LEU A 56 12.60 17.41 2.57
CA LEU A 56 12.59 18.84 2.86
C LEU A 56 12.44 19.11 4.35
N MET A 57 11.55 18.38 5.02
CA MET A 57 11.37 18.48 6.46
C MET A 57 12.65 18.07 7.22
N GLY A 58 13.34 17.02 6.76
CA GLY A 58 14.64 16.61 7.30
C GLY A 58 15.69 17.72 7.19
N PHE A 59 15.72 18.46 6.08
CA PHE A 59 16.62 19.60 5.90
C PHE A 59 16.29 20.77 6.84
N VAL A 60 15.00 21.10 6.99
CA VAL A 60 14.53 22.14 7.93
C VAL A 60 14.94 21.80 9.37
N LEU A 61 14.85 20.52 9.75
CA LEU A 61 15.27 20.02 11.05
C LEU A 61 16.80 20.10 11.25
N ALA A 62 17.57 19.84 10.20
CA ALA A 62 19.03 19.89 10.24
C ALA A 62 19.55 21.32 10.48
N GLY A 63 18.87 22.33 9.94
CA GLY A 63 19.23 23.73 10.16
C GLY A 63 19.01 24.25 11.59
N GLN A 64 18.30 23.50 12.44
CA GLN A 64 17.87 23.94 13.76
C GLN A 64 18.61 23.24 14.93
N SER A 65 19.57 22.34 14.68
CA SER A 65 20.07 21.46 15.75
C SER A 65 21.57 21.14 15.74
N GLU A 66 22.23 21.41 16.87
CA GLU A 66 23.62 20.99 17.20
C GLU A 66 23.69 19.55 17.75
N SER A 67 22.57 18.87 18.00
CA SER A 67 22.51 17.63 18.81
C SER A 67 21.54 16.53 18.34
N LEU A 68 20.99 16.62 17.12
CA LEU A 68 19.97 15.69 16.58
C LEU A 68 20.45 14.85 15.38
N SER A 69 21.75 14.53 15.33
CA SER A 69 22.38 13.80 14.21
C SER A 69 21.60 12.54 13.79
N ASP A 70 21.17 11.73 14.77
CA ASP A 70 20.44 10.48 14.52
C ASP A 70 19.06 10.70 13.87
N ARG A 71 18.35 11.77 14.24
CA ARG A 71 16.99 12.05 13.72
C ARG A 71 17.03 12.53 12.27
N ILE A 72 18.04 13.35 11.94
CA ILE A 72 18.27 13.83 10.58
C ILE A 72 18.58 12.65 9.68
N TYR A 73 19.48 11.77 10.12
CA TYR A 73 19.87 10.58 9.36
C TYR A 73 18.68 9.66 9.08
N ILE A 74 17.85 9.35 10.10
CA ILE A 74 16.67 8.48 9.95
C ILE A 74 15.64 9.09 8.99
N THR A 75 15.31 10.38 9.16
CA THR A 75 14.28 11.04 8.34
C THR A 75 14.74 11.21 6.89
N PHE A 76 16.02 11.54 6.69
CA PHE A 76 16.61 11.65 5.36
C PHE A 76 16.65 10.30 4.64
N TRP A 77 17.10 9.24 5.33
CA TRP A 77 17.15 7.90 4.76
C TRP A 77 15.76 7.39 4.39
N GLN A 78 14.78 7.64 5.26
CA GLN A 78 13.39 7.29 5.03
C GLN A 78 12.81 8.03 3.81
N GLY A 79 13.03 9.34 3.71
CA GLY A 79 12.60 10.13 2.55
C GLY A 79 13.25 9.64 1.25
N ALA A 80 14.53 9.26 1.28
CA ALA A 80 15.22 8.69 0.12
C ALA A 80 14.61 7.35 -0.33
N LEU A 81 14.26 6.46 0.60
CA LEU A 81 13.59 5.18 0.28
C LEU A 81 12.23 5.40 -0.39
N PHE A 82 11.45 6.37 0.08
CA PHE A 82 10.19 6.76 -0.54
C PHE A 82 10.38 7.34 -1.94
N LEU A 83 11.40 8.19 -2.13
CA LEU A 83 11.72 8.78 -3.41
C LEU A 83 12.12 7.71 -4.43
N VAL A 84 12.96 6.76 -4.04
CA VAL A 84 13.33 5.62 -4.89
C VAL A 84 12.11 4.76 -5.21
N CYS A 85 11.24 4.47 -4.23
CA CYS A 85 10.02 3.70 -4.47
C CYS A 85 9.04 4.39 -5.41
N GLY A 86 8.80 5.68 -5.23
CA GLY A 86 7.93 6.47 -6.09
C GLY A 86 8.44 6.50 -7.53
N ASN A 87 9.74 6.75 -7.72
CA ASN A 87 10.36 6.72 -9.05
C ASN A 87 10.25 5.33 -9.68
N LEU A 88 10.57 4.28 -8.94
CA LEU A 88 10.54 2.92 -9.45
C LEU A 88 9.11 2.47 -9.82
N SER A 89 8.10 2.92 -9.06
CA SER A 89 6.69 2.71 -9.38
C SER A 89 6.30 3.36 -10.72
N ILE A 90 6.72 4.60 -10.97
CA ILE A 90 6.48 5.30 -12.25
C ILE A 90 7.22 4.59 -13.39
N TYR A 91 8.47 4.22 -13.18
CA TYR A 91 9.30 3.54 -14.18
C TYR A 91 8.77 2.15 -14.54
N SER A 92 8.17 1.43 -13.59
CA SER A 92 7.62 0.08 -13.79
C SER A 92 6.50 0.03 -14.84
N GLU A 93 5.79 1.14 -15.04
CA GLU A 93 4.70 1.25 -16.02
C GLU A 93 5.20 1.55 -17.42
N ILE A 94 6.31 2.28 -17.56
CA ILE A 94 6.85 2.68 -18.87
C ILE A 94 7.44 1.45 -19.59
N ARG A 95 8.00 0.50 -18.85
CA ARG A 95 8.58 -0.74 -19.39
C ARG A 95 8.27 -1.95 -18.49
N PRO A 96 7.07 -2.55 -18.57
CA PRO A 96 6.72 -3.70 -17.74
C PRO A 96 7.51 -4.94 -18.16
N SER A 97 8.73 -5.07 -17.66
CA SER A 97 9.57 -6.26 -17.81
C SER A 97 9.50 -7.11 -16.54
N LYS A 98 9.52 -8.43 -16.69
CA LYS A 98 9.49 -9.39 -15.57
C LYS A 98 10.58 -9.13 -14.53
N LYS A 99 11.76 -8.69 -14.99
CA LYS A 99 12.89 -8.32 -14.12
C LYS A 99 12.60 -7.04 -13.33
N MET A 100 11.98 -6.05 -13.97
CA MET A 100 11.67 -4.76 -13.35
C MET A 100 10.61 -4.89 -12.26
N VAL A 101 9.54 -5.65 -12.49
CA VAL A 101 8.49 -5.87 -11.48
C VAL A 101 9.04 -6.57 -10.24
N THR A 102 10.00 -7.48 -10.41
CA THR A 102 10.67 -8.16 -9.29
C THR A 102 11.54 -7.19 -8.48
N VAL A 103 12.29 -6.32 -9.15
CA VAL A 103 13.08 -5.26 -8.50
C VAL A 103 12.16 -4.27 -7.76
N CYS A 104 11.03 -3.88 -8.35
CA CYS A 104 10.02 -3.04 -7.69
C CYS A 104 9.50 -3.70 -6.41
N LEU A 105 9.12 -4.97 -6.49
CA LEU A 105 8.62 -5.71 -5.34
C LEU A 105 9.67 -5.79 -4.22
N ALA A 106 10.93 -6.10 -4.56
CA ALA A 106 12.02 -6.13 -3.59
C ALA A 106 12.21 -4.77 -2.91
N MET A 107 12.23 -3.69 -3.68
CA MET A 107 12.38 -2.34 -3.16
C MET A 107 11.20 -1.91 -2.27
N TYR A 108 9.96 -2.30 -2.60
CA TYR A 108 8.81 -2.03 -1.74
C TYR A 108 8.92 -2.75 -0.39
N VAL A 109 9.40 -4.00 -0.37
CA VAL A 109 9.63 -4.73 0.87
C VAL A 109 10.73 -4.06 1.71
N VAL A 110 11.84 -3.66 1.09
CA VAL A 110 12.93 -2.94 1.77
C VAL A 110 12.42 -1.63 2.37
N SER A 111 11.61 -0.87 1.63
CA SER A 111 11.05 0.39 2.12
C SER A 111 10.00 0.19 3.20
N LEU A 112 9.21 -0.89 3.16
CA LEU A 112 8.32 -1.27 4.26
C LEU A 112 9.11 -1.61 5.53
N LEU A 113 10.23 -2.33 5.41
CA LEU A 113 11.11 -2.61 6.55
C LEU A 113 11.73 -1.32 7.11
N GLY A 114 12.26 -0.45 6.25
CA GLY A 114 12.78 0.86 6.64
C GLY A 114 11.72 1.71 7.37
N LEU A 115 10.48 1.67 6.88
CA LEU A 115 9.35 2.35 7.50
C LEU A 115 8.99 1.79 8.88
N VAL A 116 8.96 0.47 9.05
CA VAL A 116 8.70 -0.14 10.37
C VAL A 116 9.78 0.30 11.37
N VAL A 117 11.05 0.24 10.98
CA VAL A 117 12.16 0.69 11.85
C VAL A 117 12.04 2.17 12.18
N SER A 118 11.72 3.01 11.19
CA SER A 118 11.50 4.44 11.40
C SER A 118 10.34 4.72 12.36
N ILE A 119 9.23 3.99 12.24
CA ILE A 119 8.06 4.16 13.13
C ILE A 119 8.43 3.79 14.57
N ILE A 120 9.15 2.69 14.79
CA ILE A 120 9.57 2.27 16.15
C ILE A 120 10.44 3.34 16.81
N PHE A 121 11.38 3.91 16.06
CA PHE A 121 12.23 5.01 16.55
C PHE A 121 11.40 6.27 16.85
N ARG A 122 10.49 6.65 15.95
CA ARG A 122 9.60 7.81 16.15
C ARG A 122 8.70 7.64 17.37
N ILE A 123 8.10 6.46 17.57
CA ILE A 123 7.27 6.17 18.75
C ILE A 123 8.08 6.27 20.03
N SER A 124 9.29 5.67 20.07
CA SER A 124 10.16 5.71 21.25
C SER A 124 10.55 7.15 21.61
N HIS A 125 10.86 7.97 20.61
CA HIS A 125 11.17 9.38 20.79
C HIS A 125 9.93 10.18 21.24
N PHE A 126 8.78 9.92 20.62
CA PHE A 126 7.50 10.55 20.95
C PHE A 126 7.10 10.30 22.40
N SER A 127 7.22 9.07 22.89
CA SER A 127 6.95 8.73 24.29
C SER A 127 7.84 9.52 25.25
N ARG A 128 9.15 9.63 24.96
CA ARG A 128 10.08 10.43 25.76
C ARG A 128 9.72 11.91 25.75
N MET A 129 9.40 12.45 24.57
CA MET A 129 9.02 13.86 24.40
C MET A 129 7.72 14.18 25.12
N PHE A 130 6.74 13.27 25.09
CA PHE A 130 5.46 13.42 25.77
C PHE A 130 5.63 13.48 27.30
N ILE A 131 6.50 12.63 27.86
CA ILE A 131 6.83 12.67 29.28
C ILE A 131 7.47 14.03 29.62
N ILE A 132 8.47 14.48 28.85
CA ILE A 132 9.14 15.76 29.11
C ILE A 132 8.16 16.94 29.03
N ARG A 133 7.23 16.92 28.06
CA ARG A 133 6.16 17.93 27.92
C ARG A 133 5.28 18.00 29.17
N GLN A 134 4.97 16.88 29.81
CA GLN A 134 4.17 16.89 31.05
C GLN A 134 4.90 17.57 32.22
N TYR A 135 6.23 17.62 32.21
CA TYR A 135 7.04 18.29 33.24
C TYR A 135 7.40 19.75 32.91
N LEU A 136 7.51 20.09 31.62
CA LEU A 136 7.95 21.41 31.16
C LEU A 136 6.90 22.01 30.20
N HIS A 137 6.13 22.98 30.70
CA HIS A 137 5.23 23.80 29.89
C HIS A 137 6.04 24.78 29.03
N HIS A 138 6.45 24.33 27.84
CA HIS A 138 7.09 25.18 26.82
C HIS A 138 6.34 25.07 25.49
N ASP A 139 5.88 26.22 24.98
CA ASP A 139 5.08 26.32 23.75
C ASP A 139 5.80 25.77 22.50
N ASN A 140 7.13 25.82 22.48
CA ASN A 140 7.94 25.30 21.36
C ASN A 140 7.85 23.77 21.20
N LEU A 141 7.58 23.04 22.29
CA LEU A 141 7.46 21.58 22.25
C LEU A 141 6.19 21.14 21.52
N ASP A 142 5.12 21.93 21.62
CA ASP A 142 3.83 21.62 21.00
C ASP A 142 3.89 21.65 19.47
N LEU A 143 4.62 22.62 18.91
CA LEU A 143 4.86 22.68 17.46
C LEU A 143 5.68 21.48 16.96
N MET A 144 6.74 21.09 17.70
CA MET A 144 7.56 19.93 17.33
C MET A 144 6.78 18.62 17.40
N ILE A 145 5.92 18.48 18.41
CA ILE A 145 5.02 17.33 18.56
C ILE A 145 3.99 17.29 17.42
N ALA A 146 3.39 18.43 17.06
CA ALA A 146 2.43 18.50 15.96
C ALA A 146 3.05 18.08 14.62
N VAL A 147 4.26 18.57 14.32
CA VAL A 147 5.03 18.18 13.13
C VAL A 147 5.32 16.69 13.12
N GLU A 148 5.77 16.13 14.25
CA GLU A 148 6.07 14.69 14.36
C GLU A 148 4.80 13.84 14.13
N CYS A 149 3.65 14.25 14.67
CA CYS A 149 2.37 13.60 14.44
C CYS A 149 1.95 13.59 12.96
N VAL A 150 2.16 14.71 12.25
CA VAL A 150 1.86 14.81 10.81
C VAL A 150 2.75 13.86 10.02
N LEU A 151 4.07 13.84 10.31
CA LEU A 151 5.03 12.94 9.68
C LEU A 151 4.72 11.46 9.97
N LEU A 152 4.29 11.15 11.18
CA LEU A 152 3.89 9.80 11.55
C LEU A 152 2.63 9.38 10.77
N THR A 153 1.63 10.26 10.70
CA THR A 153 0.40 10.00 9.94
C THR A 153 0.68 9.81 8.45
N SER A 154 1.52 10.65 7.84
CA SER A 154 1.93 10.50 6.43
C SER A 154 2.67 9.18 6.20
N SER A 155 3.53 8.77 7.12
CA SER A 155 4.27 7.51 7.03
C SER A 155 3.34 6.29 7.06
N VAL A 156 2.27 6.32 7.87
CA VAL A 156 1.24 5.26 7.90
C VAL A 156 0.47 5.22 6.58
N CYS A 157 0.10 6.38 6.02
CA CYS A 157 -0.53 6.46 4.70
C CYS A 157 0.35 5.82 3.62
N VAL A 158 1.65 6.16 3.58
CA VAL A 158 2.61 5.59 2.64
C VAL A 158 2.79 4.09 2.85
N ALA A 159 2.73 3.59 4.10
CA ALA A 159 2.75 2.15 4.39
C ALA A 159 1.62 1.42 3.65
N VAL A 160 0.39 1.95 3.75
CA VAL A 160 -0.79 1.38 3.10
C VAL A 160 -0.61 1.39 1.57
N LEU A 161 -0.10 2.49 1.02
CA LEU A 161 0.18 2.59 -0.43
C LEU A 161 1.22 1.57 -0.89
N LEU A 162 2.31 1.38 -0.14
CA LEU A 162 3.36 0.39 -0.44
C LEU A 162 2.83 -1.04 -0.36
N ILE A 163 1.94 -1.36 0.59
CA ILE A 163 1.28 -2.65 0.68
C ILE A 163 0.42 -2.88 -0.57
N ILE A 164 -0.38 -1.89 -0.96
CA ILE A 164 -1.20 -1.94 -2.17
C ILE A 164 -0.33 -2.19 -3.41
N LEU A 165 0.72 -1.39 -3.62
CA LEU A 165 1.64 -1.55 -4.75
C LEU A 165 2.34 -2.91 -4.74
N SER A 166 2.68 -3.43 -3.55
CA SER A 166 3.26 -4.77 -3.40
C SER A 166 2.27 -5.87 -3.81
N THR A 167 0.99 -5.75 -3.46
CA THR A 167 -0.03 -6.71 -3.89
C THR A 167 -0.25 -6.65 -5.40
N VAL A 168 -0.30 -5.46 -6.00
CA VAL A 168 -0.43 -5.26 -7.45
C VAL A 168 0.78 -5.84 -8.18
N ALA A 169 2.00 -5.59 -7.71
CA ALA A 169 3.23 -6.16 -8.27
C ALA A 169 3.24 -7.70 -8.20
N ARG A 170 2.78 -8.29 -7.10
CA ARG A 170 2.64 -9.76 -6.96
C ARG A 170 1.60 -10.33 -7.94
N LEU A 171 0.46 -9.66 -8.10
CA LEU A 171 -0.56 -10.06 -9.06
C LEU A 171 -0.05 -9.98 -10.50
N ALA A 172 0.68 -8.92 -10.83
CA ALA A 172 1.34 -8.78 -12.13
C ALA A 172 2.32 -9.91 -12.39
N LEU A 173 3.20 -10.26 -11.42
CA LEU A 173 4.12 -11.40 -11.53
C LEU A 173 3.41 -12.75 -11.70
N LYS A 174 2.29 -12.96 -11.00
CA LYS A 174 1.48 -14.18 -11.14
C LYS A 174 0.89 -14.28 -12.55
N SER A 175 0.31 -13.18 -13.06
CA SER A 175 -0.25 -13.10 -14.41
C SER A 175 0.81 -13.31 -15.50
N THR A 176 1.97 -12.65 -15.37
CA THR A 176 3.10 -12.84 -16.31
C THR A 176 3.65 -14.26 -16.24
N SER A 177 3.67 -14.90 -15.07
CA SER A 177 4.07 -16.30 -14.95
C SER A 177 3.11 -17.25 -15.66
N THR A 178 1.80 -16.95 -15.67
CA THR A 178 0.81 -17.68 -16.46
C THR A 178 1.05 -17.48 -17.96
N GLN A 179 1.27 -16.25 -18.42
CA GLN A 179 1.60 -15.94 -19.83
C GLN A 179 2.90 -16.61 -20.29
N VAL A 180 3.95 -16.61 -19.47
CA VAL A 180 5.24 -17.25 -19.79
C VAL A 180 5.12 -18.78 -19.78
N LYS A 181 4.31 -19.37 -18.88
CA LYS A 181 4.01 -20.80 -18.93
C LYS A 181 3.28 -21.17 -20.23
N ILE A 182 2.27 -20.39 -20.62
CA ILE A 182 1.49 -20.61 -21.85
C ILE A 182 2.38 -20.49 -23.10
N PHE A 183 3.22 -19.47 -23.18
CA PHE A 183 4.15 -19.27 -24.30
C PHE A 183 5.22 -20.36 -24.37
N SER A 184 5.76 -20.78 -23.22
CA SER A 184 6.71 -21.89 -23.12
C SER A 184 6.07 -23.23 -23.53
N SER A 185 4.83 -23.50 -23.12
CA SER A 185 4.12 -24.72 -23.54
C SER A 185 3.72 -24.70 -25.03
N LEU A 186 3.40 -23.53 -25.60
CA LEU A 186 3.14 -23.37 -27.03
C LEU A 186 4.42 -23.55 -27.88
N LEU A 187 5.56 -23.10 -27.39
CA LEU A 187 6.86 -23.30 -28.07
C LEU A 187 7.25 -24.78 -28.06
N HIS A 188 7.03 -25.47 -26.93
CA HIS A 188 7.29 -26.91 -26.81
C HIS A 188 6.33 -27.75 -27.69
N ALA A 189 5.05 -27.36 -27.79
CA ALA A 189 4.08 -28.00 -28.67
C ALA A 189 4.39 -27.78 -30.17
N LYS A 190 4.89 -26.59 -30.56
CA LYS A 190 5.33 -26.34 -31.93
C LYS A 190 6.63 -27.05 -32.31
N LEU A 191 7.56 -27.22 -31.37
CA LEU A 191 8.79 -28.00 -31.56
C LEU A 191 8.50 -29.50 -31.72
N PHE A 192 7.50 -30.04 -31.02
CA PHE A 192 7.12 -31.46 -31.12
C PHE A 192 6.31 -31.79 -32.39
N HIS A 193 5.65 -30.81 -33.01
CA HIS A 193 4.90 -31.00 -34.27
C HIS A 193 5.78 -30.81 -35.52
N CYS A 194 7.08 -30.52 -35.35
CA CYS A 194 8.04 -30.30 -36.44
C CYS A 194 9.09 -31.43 -36.54
N HIS A 195 8.88 -32.53 -35.83
CA HIS A 195 9.65 -33.78 -35.89
C HIS A 195 8.68 -34.95 -36.11
#